data_AF-A0A919ERJ8-F1
#
_entry.id   AF-A0A919ERJ8-F1
#
_cell.length_a   1.000
_cell.length_b   1.000
_cell.length_c   1.000
_cell.angle_alpha   90.00
_cell.angle_beta   90.00
_cell.angle_gamma   90.00
#
_symmetry.space_group_name_H-M   'P 1'
#
loop_
_entity.id
_entity.type
_entity.pdbx_description
1 polymer ?
#
loop_
_entity_poly.entity_id
_entity_poly.type
_entity_poly.pdbx_seq_one_letter_code
_entity_poly.pdbx_strand_id
1 'polypeptide(L)'
;MNRPSTALTQPVPRPALLSELHALLARGILIDRAGAPLGATCPCGGLVDGYTCPLSLDCPGCKAPAGRRCRRPSGHEAAELHVPRLRAAGALDKVRERDGDPTLPAPWPDPDPSAPNPSEDRTP
;
A
#
# COMPACT_ATOMS: atom_id res chain seq x y z
N MET A 1 13.00 16.98 28.00
CA MET A 1 13.98 16.30 27.13
C MET A 1 13.21 15.40 26.18
N ASN A 2 12.80 15.90 25.01
CA ASN A 2 12.17 15.06 23.98
C ASN A 2 13.29 14.42 23.16
N ARG A 3 13.53 13.12 23.34
CA ARG A 3 14.30 12.36 22.35
C ARG A 3 13.50 12.42 21.05
N PRO A 4 14.09 12.81 19.91
CA PRO A 4 13.46 12.53 18.63
C PRO A 4 13.39 11.00 18.53
N SER A 5 12.17 10.44 18.58
CA SER A 5 11.96 9.07 18.14
C SER A 5 12.36 9.05 16.68
N THR A 6 13.54 8.50 16.36
CA THR A 6 13.97 8.31 14.98
C THR A 6 12.86 7.52 14.29
N ALA A 7 12.20 8.14 13.30
CA ALA A 7 11.17 7.46 12.54
C ALA A 7 11.81 6.24 11.85
N LEU A 8 11.23 5.07 12.07
CA LEU A 8 11.66 3.86 11.37
C LEU A 8 11.42 4.04 9.87
N THR A 9 12.37 3.60 9.05
CA THR A 9 12.26 3.55 7.59
C THR A 9 12.19 2.10 7.12
N GLN A 10 11.73 1.86 5.90
CA GLN A 10 11.81 0.53 5.30
C GLN A 10 13.25 0.00 5.33
N PRO A 11 13.46 -1.31 5.58
CA PRO A 11 14.79 -1.89 5.70
C PRO A 11 15.49 -2.10 4.35
N VAL A 12 14.82 -1.74 3.25
CA VAL A 12 15.27 -1.91 1.87
C VAL A 12 14.95 -0.64 1.07
N PRO A 13 15.70 -0.36 -0.01
CA PRO A 13 15.35 0.73 -0.92
C PRO A 13 13.98 0.51 -1.55
N ARG A 14 13.39 1.61 -2.04
CA ARG A 14 12.10 1.55 -2.73
C ARG A 14 12.19 0.67 -3.98
N PRO A 15 11.38 -0.40 -4.09
CA PRO A 15 11.36 -1.24 -5.29
C PRO A 15 10.87 -0.44 -6.49
N ALA A 16 11.47 -0.69 -7.65
CA ALA A 16 11.08 -0.05 -8.90
C ALA A 16 9.86 -0.75 -9.52
N LEU A 17 9.69 -2.05 -9.25
CA LEU A 17 8.65 -2.88 -9.84
C LEU A 17 7.61 -3.33 -8.81
N LEU A 18 6.38 -3.48 -9.27
CA LEU A 18 5.28 -4.00 -8.45
C LEU A 18 5.51 -5.45 -8.03
N SER A 19 6.12 -6.28 -8.88
CA SER A 19 6.48 -7.66 -8.57
C SER A 19 7.48 -7.75 -7.43
N GLU A 20 8.47 -6.87 -7.40
CA GLU A 20 9.45 -6.77 -6.32
C GLU A 20 8.76 -6.36 -5.00
N LEU A 21 7.88 -5.36 -5.05
CA LEU A 21 7.09 -4.96 -3.89
C LEU A 21 6.30 -6.14 -3.32
N HIS A 22 5.61 -6.91 -4.17
CA HIS A 22 4.87 -8.10 -3.75
C HIS A 22 5.77 -9.19 -3.17
N ALA A 23 6.96 -9.41 -3.74
CA ALA A 23 7.92 -10.37 -3.21
C ALA A 23 8.43 -9.97 -1.83
N LEU A 24 8.68 -8.67 -1.60
CA LEU A 24 9.09 -8.14 -0.30
C LEU A 24 7.97 -8.27 0.76
N LEU A 25 6.72 -7.99 0.39
CA LEU A 25 5.55 -8.23 1.24
C LEU A 25 5.39 -9.71 1.58
N ALA A 26 5.47 -10.61 0.58
CA ALA A 26 5.32 -12.05 0.79
C ALA A 26 6.40 -12.63 1.73
N ARG A 27 7.58 -12.00 1.75
CA ARG A 27 8.70 -12.37 2.62
C ARG A 27 8.67 -11.71 4.00
N GLY A 28 7.67 -10.85 4.27
CA GLY A 28 7.57 -10.10 5.53
C GLY A 28 8.73 -9.12 5.75
N ILE A 29 9.35 -8.62 4.67
CA ILE A 29 10.50 -7.71 4.75
C ILE A 29 10.05 -6.27 5.01
N LEU A 30 8.94 -5.84 4.42
CA LEU A 30 8.43 -4.49 4.61
C LEU A 30 7.82 -4.33 5.99
N ILE A 31 7.91 -3.14 6.56
CA ILE A 31 7.44 -2.86 7.92
C ILE A 31 6.48 -1.66 7.97
N ASP A 32 5.62 -1.65 8.98
CA ASP A 32 4.85 -0.47 9.34
C ASP A 32 5.69 0.53 10.17
N ARG A 33 5.10 1.67 10.54
CA ARG A 33 5.75 2.71 11.35
C ARG A 33 6.02 2.28 12.80
N ALA A 34 5.39 1.21 13.28
CA ALA A 34 5.71 0.57 14.57
C ALA A 34 6.85 -0.45 14.45
N GLY A 35 7.28 -0.81 13.24
CA GLY A 35 8.30 -1.81 12.98
C GLY A 35 7.77 -3.24 12.88
N ALA A 36 6.44 -3.43 12.83
CA ALA A 36 5.84 -4.74 12.61
C ALA A 36 5.87 -5.11 11.12
N PRO A 37 6.08 -6.39 10.78
CA PRO A 37 6.12 -6.84 9.39
C PRO A 37 4.76 -6.70 8.71
N LEU A 38 4.78 -6.18 7.48
CA LEU A 38 3.67 -6.14 6.55
C LEU A 38 3.58 -7.45 5.75
N GLY A 39 2.51 -7.60 4.96
CA GLY A 39 2.31 -8.77 4.09
C GLY A 39 1.31 -9.80 4.62
N ALA A 40 0.48 -9.47 5.61
CA ALA A 40 -0.65 -10.31 5.99
C ALA A 40 -1.63 -10.53 4.83
N THR A 41 -2.37 -11.63 4.82
CA THR A 41 -3.38 -11.85 3.77
C THR A 41 -4.54 -10.87 3.90
N CYS A 42 -4.86 -10.18 2.82
CA CYS A 42 -6.02 -9.32 2.73
C CYS A 42 -7.25 -10.14 2.30
N PRO A 43 -8.46 -9.87 2.83
CA PRO A 43 -9.69 -10.53 2.37
C PRO A 43 -9.97 -10.41 0.87
N CYS A 44 -9.32 -9.48 0.16
CA CYS A 44 -9.40 -9.38 -1.29
C CYS A 44 -8.51 -10.37 -2.06
N GLY A 45 -7.77 -11.24 -1.37
CA GLY A 45 -6.81 -12.19 -1.94
C GLY A 45 -5.42 -11.60 -2.23
N GLY A 46 -5.21 -10.32 -1.92
CA GLY A 46 -3.89 -9.68 -1.99
C GLY A 46 -3.12 -9.73 -0.67
N LEU A 47 -1.94 -9.12 -0.63
CA LEU A 47 -1.17 -8.90 0.59
C LEU A 47 -1.43 -7.50 1.13
N VAL A 48 -1.51 -7.37 2.46
CA VAL A 48 -1.66 -6.09 3.15
C VAL A 48 -0.33 -5.37 3.09
N ASP A 49 -0.33 -4.22 2.43
CA ASP A 49 0.80 -3.31 2.30
C ASP A 49 0.73 -2.15 3.30
N GLY A 50 -0.17 -2.21 4.28
CA GLY A 50 -0.40 -1.17 5.30
C GLY A 50 -1.42 -0.11 4.90
N TYR A 51 -1.73 0.05 3.62
CA TYR A 51 -2.78 0.96 3.15
C TYR A 51 -4.17 0.34 3.26
N THR A 52 -5.19 1.19 3.22
CA THR A 52 -6.59 0.78 3.28
C THR A 52 -6.93 -0.02 2.02
N CYS A 53 -7.28 -1.30 2.19
CA CYS A 53 -7.79 -2.08 1.08
C CYS A 53 -9.12 -1.49 0.57
N PRO A 54 -9.26 -1.12 -0.72
CA PRO A 54 -10.53 -0.56 -1.20
C PRO A 54 -11.72 -1.51 -1.08
N LEU A 55 -11.46 -2.83 -1.10
CA LEU A 55 -12.50 -3.85 -0.91
C LEU A 55 -13.00 -3.93 0.53
N SER A 56 -12.29 -3.39 1.53
CA SER A 56 -12.80 -3.34 2.91
C SER A 56 -13.83 -2.23 3.15
N LEU A 57 -14.07 -1.37 2.16
CA LEU A 57 -15.03 -0.28 2.23
C LEU A 57 -16.27 -0.57 1.38
N ASP A 58 -17.42 -0.03 1.74
CA ASP A 58 -18.58 -0.01 0.85
C ASP A 58 -18.30 0.86 -0.39
N CYS A 59 -18.82 0.47 -1.55
CA CYS A 59 -18.67 1.24 -2.78
C CYS A 59 -19.64 2.43 -2.81
N PRO A 60 -19.16 3.70 -2.82
CA PRO A 60 -20.08 4.85 -2.86
C PRO A 60 -20.91 4.92 -4.14
N GLY A 61 -20.39 4.42 -5.25
CA GLY A 61 -21.00 4.49 -6.58
C GLY A 61 -22.09 3.44 -6.84
N CYS A 62 -21.87 2.17 -6.46
CA CYS A 62 -22.83 1.08 -6.72
C CYS A 62 -23.42 0.43 -5.47
N LYS A 63 -23.05 0.93 -4.28
CA LYS A 63 -23.48 0.43 -2.96
C LYS A 63 -23.16 -1.05 -2.69
N ALA A 64 -22.23 -1.64 -3.45
CA ALA A 64 -21.70 -2.95 -3.13
C ALA A 64 -21.02 -2.91 -1.75
N PRO A 65 -21.33 -3.84 -0.84
CA PRO A 65 -20.77 -3.81 0.50
C PRO A 65 -19.28 -4.15 0.53
N ALA A 66 -18.63 -3.85 1.66
CA ALA A 66 -17.30 -4.36 1.99
C ALA A 66 -17.19 -5.87 1.76
N GLY A 67 -16.04 -6.31 1.25
CA GLY A 67 -15.77 -7.70 0.85
C GLY A 67 -16.39 -8.13 -0.47
N ARG A 68 -17.27 -7.34 -1.10
CA ARG A 68 -17.88 -7.66 -2.40
C ARG A 68 -17.32 -6.81 -3.52
N ARG A 69 -17.15 -7.40 -4.70
CA ARG A 69 -16.76 -6.69 -5.93
C ARG A 69 -17.86 -5.71 -6.37
N CYS A 70 -17.45 -4.68 -7.12
CA CYS A 70 -18.38 -3.71 -7.67
C CYS A 70 -19.30 -4.35 -8.70
N ARG A 71 -20.49 -3.77 -8.92
CA ARG A 71 -21.44 -4.24 -9.93
C ARG A 71 -21.69 -3.16 -10.98
N ARG A 72 -21.78 -3.59 -12.24
CA ARG A 72 -22.20 -2.77 -13.38
C ARG A 72 -23.70 -2.46 -13.28
N PRO A 73 -24.22 -1.44 -13.99
CA PRO A 73 -25.65 -1.15 -14.04
C PRO A 73 -26.52 -2.35 -14.47
N SER A 74 -25.98 -3.24 -15.30
CA SER A 74 -26.62 -4.51 -15.70
C SER A 74 -26.75 -5.55 -14.58
N GLY A 75 -26.18 -5.29 -13.39
CA GLY A 75 -26.17 -6.21 -12.25
C GLY A 75 -25.00 -7.19 -12.22
N HIS A 76 -24.26 -7.34 -13.33
CA HIS A 76 -23.07 -8.19 -13.38
C HIS A 76 -21.89 -7.61 -12.59
N GLU A 77 -20.99 -8.49 -12.14
CA GLU A 77 -19.74 -8.07 -11.50
C GLU A 77 -18.90 -7.20 -12.45
N ALA A 78 -18.38 -6.10 -11.93
CA ALA A 78 -17.43 -5.25 -12.64
C ALA A 78 -16.03 -5.89 -12.56
N ALA A 79 -15.32 -5.89 -13.68
CA ALA A 79 -13.94 -6.39 -13.75
C ALA A 79 -13.01 -5.63 -12.79
N GLU A 80 -13.26 -4.32 -12.65
CA GLU A 80 -12.49 -3.43 -11.79
C GLU A 80 -13.37 -2.80 -10.70
N LEU A 81 -12.72 -2.36 -9.62
CA LEU A 81 -13.39 -1.55 -8.61
C LEU A 81 -13.69 -0.16 -9.17
N HIS A 82 -14.85 0.39 -8.81
CA HIS A 82 -15.20 1.73 -9.24
C HIS A 82 -14.28 2.79 -8.59
N VAL A 83 -13.90 3.80 -9.37
CA VAL A 83 -13.07 4.93 -8.94
C VAL A 83 -13.52 5.57 -7.62
N PRO A 84 -14.82 5.80 -7.35
CA PRO A 84 -15.26 6.33 -6.05
C PRO A 84 -14.84 5.49 -4.84
N ARG A 85 -14.74 4.16 -5.00
CA ARG A 85 -14.28 3.26 -3.92
C ARG A 85 -12.77 3.38 -3.69
N LEU A 86 -12.00 3.47 -4.78
CA LEU A 86 -10.55 3.73 -4.72
C LEU A 86 -10.26 5.08 -4.05
N ARG A 87 -11.02 6.13 -4.40
CA ARG A 87 -10.90 7.45 -3.79
C ARG A 87 -11.26 7.45 -2.30
N ALA A 88 -12.28 6.68 -1.90
CA ALA A 88 -12.65 6.55 -0.49
C ALA A 88 -11.53 5.91 0.34
N ALA A 89 -10.87 4.87 -0.19
CA ALA A 89 -9.70 4.25 0.45
C ALA A 89 -8.55 5.26 0.61
N GLY A 90 -8.17 5.95 -0.48
CA GLY A 90 -7.11 6.95 -0.41
C GLY A 90 -7.45 8.16 0.49
N ALA A 91 -8.72 8.51 0.66
CA ALA A 91 -9.14 9.54 1.61
C ALA A 91 -8.97 9.08 3.06
N LEU A 92 -9.25 7.81 3.35
CA LEU A 92 -9.00 7.23 4.67
C LEU A 92 -7.50 7.14 4.96
N ASP A 93 -6.68 6.76 3.97
CA ASP A 93 -5.23 6.73 4.14
C ASP A 93 -4.65 8.11 4.46
N LYS A 94 -5.13 9.18 3.81
CA LYS A 94 -4.73 10.56 4.15
C LYS A 94 -5.12 10.95 5.58
N VAL A 95 -6.26 10.48 6.06
CA VAL A 95 -6.70 10.69 7.45
C VAL A 95 -5.76 9.96 8.40
N ARG A 96 -5.48 8.68 8.14
CA ARG A 96 -4.52 7.87 8.91
C ARG A 96 -3.12 8.49 8.93
N GLU A 97 -2.67 9.02 7.80
CA GLU A 97 -1.36 9.69 7.68
C GLU A 97 -1.27 10.92 8.56
N ARG A 98 -2.30 11.79 8.50
CA ARG A 98 -2.39 13.01 9.32
C ARG A 98 -2.47 12.66 10.81
N ASP A 99 -3.19 11.61 11.16
CA ASP A 99 -3.40 11.19 12.55
C ASP A 99 -2.20 10.37 13.08
N GLY A 100 -1.18 10.13 12.25
CA GLY A 100 0.05 9.46 12.65
C GLY A 100 -0.13 7.96 12.92
N ASP A 101 -1.06 7.31 12.22
CA ASP A 101 -1.38 5.90 12.41
C ASP A 101 -0.11 5.02 12.29
N PRO A 102 0.26 4.28 13.36
CA PRO A 102 1.47 3.48 13.39
C PRO A 102 1.41 2.25 12.48
N THR A 103 0.22 1.85 12.02
CA THR A 103 0.00 0.70 11.13
C THR A 103 0.20 1.04 9.65
N LEU A 104 0.43 2.32 9.33
CA LEU A 104 0.82 2.72 7.99
C LEU A 104 2.25 2.27 7.67
N PRO A 105 2.61 2.11 6.39
CA PRO A 105 3.97 1.75 6.01
C PRO A 105 4.98 2.75 6.56
N ALA A 106 6.11 2.22 7.04
CA ALA A 106 7.27 3.04 7.28
C ALA A 106 7.66 3.75 5.97
N PRO A 107 8.11 5.02 6.01
CA PRO A 107 8.63 5.71 4.85
C PRO A 107 9.80 4.93 4.23
N TRP A 108 9.94 5.04 2.91
CA TRP A 108 11.14 4.55 2.25
C TRP A 108 12.36 5.34 2.73
N PRO A 109 13.53 4.70 2.89
CA PRO A 109 14.76 5.44 3.15
C PRO A 109 15.02 6.41 1.99
N ASP A 110 15.62 7.56 2.30
CA ASP A 110 16.12 8.46 1.27
C ASP A 110 17.06 7.69 0.33
N PRO A 111 16.98 7.92 -1.00
CA PRO A 111 17.88 7.26 -1.93
C PRO A 111 19.31 7.59 -1.54
N ASP A 112 20.14 6.56 -1.37
CA ASP A 112 21.58 6.76 -1.20
C ASP A 112 22.10 7.48 -2.46
N PRO A 113 22.66 8.70 -2.35
CA PRO A 113 23.18 9.44 -3.50
C PRO A 113 24.33 8.70 -4.22
N SER A 114 24.84 7.61 -3.64
CA SER A 114 25.95 6.80 -4.17
C SER A 114 25.47 5.55 -4.94
N ALA A 115 24.17 5.25 -4.96
CA ALA A 115 23.67 4.08 -5.67
C ALA A 115 23.73 4.29 -7.20
N PRO A 116 24.30 3.36 -7.97
CA PRO A 116 24.37 3.49 -9.42
C PRO A 116 22.95 3.48 -10.03
N ASN A 117 22.71 4.38 -10.99
CA ASN A 117 21.44 4.43 -11.72
C ASN A 117 21.22 3.11 -12.46
N PRO A 118 20.08 2.40 -12.27
CA PRO A 118 19.84 1.11 -12.92
C PRO A 118 19.54 1.21 -14.43
N SER A 119 19.86 2.33 -15.08
CA SER A 119 19.47 2.64 -16.46
C SER A 119 20.64 2.74 -17.45
N GLU A 120 21.89 2.56 -17.01
CA GLU A 120 23.07 2.83 -17.87
C GLU A 120 23.83 1.57 -18.32
N ASP A 121 23.18 0.40 -18.35
CA ASP A 121 23.75 -0.82 -18.95
C ASP A 121 22.91 -1.31 -20.14
N ARG A 122 22.71 -0.40 -21.10
CA ARG A 122 22.31 -0.74 -22.47
C ARG A 122 23.34 -0.12 -23.41
N THR A 123 24.43 -0.85 -23.62
CA THR A 123 25.37 -0.57 -24.73
C THR A 123 25.09 -1.60 -25.84
N PRO A 124 24.99 -1.18 -27.12
CA PRO A 124 24.55 -1.99 -28.26
C PRO A 124 25.51 -3.10 -28.69
#